data_AF-A0AAN4Z1J3-F1
#
_entry.id   AF-A0AAN4Z1J3-F1
#
_cell.length_a   1.000
_cell.length_b   1.000
_cell.length_c   1.000
_cell.angle_alpha   90.00
_cell.angle_beta   90.00
_cell.angle_gamma   90.00
#
_symmetry.space_group_name_H-M   'P 1'
#
loop_
_entity.id
_entity.type
_entity.pdbx_description
1 polymer ?
#
loop_
_entity_poly.entity_id
_entity_poly.type
_entity_poly.pdbx_seq_one_letter_code
_entity_poly.pdbx_strand_id
1 'polypeptide(L)'
;MGDIKLNTRYLQSNRGIIKILQIIFGFIICSLLCGNWWGGRSCFGEGRLGFCSGLNFVVVIINIVLFVINFLNISSIKLEKTYSVVACVLFLIASALMIWFVIENNSGRGWLISSTVLIVVEFFLFLWDVKILQGEASN
;
A
#
# COMPACT_ATOMS: atom_id res chain seq x y z
N MET A 1 -4.41 -29.72 17.25
CA MET A 1 -3.71 -28.72 16.42
C MET A 1 -4.07 -29.05 14.99
N GLY A 2 -5.00 -28.33 14.39
CA GLY A 2 -5.49 -28.64 13.03
C GLY A 2 -4.38 -28.37 12.01
N ASP A 3 -4.22 -29.28 11.05
CA ASP A 3 -3.21 -29.19 9.99
C ASP A 3 -3.32 -27.85 9.25
N ILE A 4 -2.39 -26.95 9.53
CA ILE A 4 -2.25 -25.69 8.78
C ILE A 4 -1.71 -26.07 7.40
N LYS A 5 -2.61 -26.29 6.44
CA LYS A 5 -2.26 -26.56 5.05
C LYS A 5 -1.82 -25.26 4.38
N LEU A 6 -0.58 -25.23 3.92
CA LEU A 6 -0.01 -24.14 3.12
C LEU A 6 -0.78 -24.01 1.80
N ASN A 7 -1.34 -22.82 1.53
CA ASN A 7 -2.04 -22.54 0.29
C ASN A 7 -1.07 -22.00 -0.77
N THR A 8 -0.27 -22.89 -1.37
CA THR A 8 0.69 -22.52 -2.44
C THR A 8 0.01 -21.94 -3.69
N ARG A 9 -1.29 -22.23 -3.88
CA ARG A 9 -2.10 -21.66 -4.97
C ARG A 9 -2.40 -20.18 -4.79
N TYR A 10 -2.39 -19.68 -3.55
CA TYR A 10 -2.56 -18.25 -3.27
C TYR A 10 -1.42 -17.41 -3.87
N LEU A 11 -0.18 -17.90 -3.82
CA LEU A 11 0.99 -17.22 -4.40
C LEU A 11 0.92 -17.09 -5.93
N GLN A 12 0.19 -17.98 -6.60
CA GLN A 12 0.00 -17.96 -8.06
C GLN A 12 -1.29 -17.25 -8.48
N SER A 13 -2.13 -16.84 -7.52
CA SER A 13 -3.38 -16.11 -7.82
C SER A 13 -3.12 -14.62 -8.01
N ASN A 14 -3.93 -13.94 -8.84
CA ASN A 14 -3.80 -12.50 -9.02
C ASN A 14 -3.89 -11.74 -7.68
N ARG A 15 -4.69 -12.23 -6.73
CA ARG A 15 -4.77 -11.67 -5.37
C ARG A 15 -3.45 -11.74 -4.60
N GLY A 16 -2.77 -12.89 -4.61
CA GLY A 16 -1.49 -13.03 -3.95
C GLY A 16 -0.42 -12.12 -4.57
N ILE A 17 -0.39 -12.03 -5.90
CA ILE A 17 0.54 -11.17 -6.63
C ILE A 17 0.27 -9.68 -6.31
N ILE A 18 -0.99 -9.25 -6.31
CA ILE A 18 -1.34 -7.86 -5.98
C ILE A 18 -0.90 -7.50 -4.55
N LYS A 19 -1.12 -8.37 -3.57
CA LYS A 19 -0.64 -8.15 -2.20
C LYS A 19 0.89 -8.06 -2.11
N ILE A 20 1.61 -8.90 -2.86
CA ILE A 20 3.08 -8.83 -2.93
C ILE A 20 3.52 -7.49 -3.53
N LEU A 21 2.88 -7.04 -4.62
CA LEU A 21 3.18 -5.75 -5.24
C LEU A 21 2.93 -4.58 -4.28
N GLN A 22 1.81 -4.58 -3.55
CA GLN A 22 1.52 -3.57 -2.52
C GLN A 22 2.60 -3.55 -1.41
N ILE A 23 3.11 -4.71 -1.00
CA ILE A 23 4.19 -4.77 -0.01
C ILE A 23 5.47 -4.17 -0.57
N ILE A 24 5.86 -4.55 -1.80
CA ILE A 24 7.09 -4.07 -2.45
C ILE A 24 7.03 -2.55 -2.66
N PHE A 25 5.94 -2.04 -3.24
CA PHE A 25 5.77 -0.61 -3.47
C PHE A 25 5.72 0.17 -2.16
N GLY A 26 5.03 -0.35 -1.15
CA GLY A 26 5.03 0.23 0.19
C GLY A 26 6.43 0.35 0.81
N PHE A 27 7.30 -0.66 0.67
CA PHE A 27 8.70 -0.57 1.13
C PHE A 27 9.52 0.47 0.35
N ILE A 28 9.32 0.57 -0.96
CA ILE A 28 9.99 1.57 -1.80
C ILE A 28 9.54 2.99 -1.37
N ILE A 29 8.23 3.21 -1.17
CA ILE A 29 7.69 4.50 -0.72
C ILE A 29 8.27 4.88 0.65
N CYS A 30 8.32 3.95 1.61
CA CYS A 30 8.95 4.19 2.91
C CYS A 30 10.42 4.59 2.78
N SER A 31 11.17 3.89 1.92
CA SER A 31 12.59 4.18 1.68
C SER A 31 12.80 5.55 1.04
N LEU A 32 11.94 5.94 0.09
CA LEU A 32 12.01 7.22 -0.60
C LEU A 32 11.58 8.41 0.26
N LEU A 33 10.53 8.23 1.09
CA LEU A 33 10.04 9.29 1.96
C LEU A 33 10.93 9.46 3.21
N CYS A 34 11.54 8.38 3.72
CA CYS A 34 12.30 8.41 4.98
C CYS A 34 13.82 8.44 4.79
N GLY A 35 14.29 8.19 3.56
CA GLY A 35 15.69 8.25 3.21
C GLY A 35 16.23 9.68 3.30
N ASN A 36 17.06 9.96 4.30
CA ASN A 36 17.73 11.27 4.43
C ASN A 36 18.97 11.40 3.50
N TRP A 37 19.32 10.33 2.78
CA TRP A 37 20.57 10.21 1.99
C TRP A 37 20.70 11.27 0.88
N TRP A 38 19.58 11.78 0.34
CA TRP A 38 19.57 12.79 -0.73
C TRP A 38 19.00 14.14 -0.28
N GLY A 39 19.10 14.49 1.01
CA GLY A 39 18.64 15.77 1.55
C GLY A 39 17.11 15.88 1.69
N GLY A 40 16.45 14.74 1.91
CA GLY A 40 15.01 14.65 2.16
C GLY A 40 14.62 15.22 3.53
N ARG A 41 13.41 15.79 3.64
CA ARG A 41 12.82 16.06 4.95
C ARG A 41 12.55 14.71 5.64
N SER A 42 12.72 14.64 6.96
CA SER A 42 12.30 13.46 7.71
C SER A 42 10.84 13.12 7.37
N CYS A 43 10.51 11.84 7.23
CA CYS A 43 9.15 11.34 6.97
C CYS A 43 8.04 11.99 7.82
N PHE A 44 8.39 12.47 9.02
CA PHE A 44 7.49 13.10 9.99
C PHE A 44 7.71 14.62 10.13
N GLY A 45 8.48 15.24 9.25
CA GLY A 45 8.87 16.65 9.35
C GLY A 45 7.73 17.62 9.08
N GLU A 46 6.73 17.22 8.28
CA GLU A 46 5.55 18.03 7.96
C GLU A 46 4.29 17.18 8.02
N GLY A 47 3.19 17.74 8.52
CA GLY A 47 1.96 16.97 8.80
C GLY A 47 1.39 16.21 7.59
N ARG A 48 1.53 16.76 6.38
CA ARG A 48 1.04 16.14 5.14
C ARG A 48 1.89 14.94 4.70
N LEU A 49 3.22 15.09 4.74
CA LEU A 49 4.16 14.00 4.49
C LEU A 49 4.06 12.92 5.58
N GLY A 50 3.89 13.34 6.83
CA GLY A 50 3.71 12.46 7.99
C GLY A 50 2.45 11.60 7.90
N PHE A 51 1.34 12.16 7.43
CA PHE A 51 0.13 11.37 7.17
C PHE A 51 0.36 10.30 6.10
N CYS A 52 0.94 10.66 4.96
CA CYS A 52 1.15 9.73 3.85
C CYS A 52 2.19 8.64 4.21
N SER A 53 3.28 9.02 4.87
CA SER A 53 4.30 8.09 5.35
C SER A 53 3.77 7.15 6.43
N GLY A 54 3.06 7.69 7.42
CA GLY A 54 2.47 6.91 8.51
C GLY A 54 1.40 5.93 8.01
N LEU A 55 0.51 6.38 7.12
CA LEU A 55 -0.48 5.53 6.48
C LEU A 55 0.19 4.39 5.73
N ASN A 56 1.19 4.68 4.90
CA ASN A 56 1.91 3.67 4.12
C ASN A 56 2.60 2.64 5.03
N PHE A 57 3.21 3.08 6.14
CA PHE A 57 3.85 2.17 7.09
C PHE A 57 2.86 1.19 7.75
N VAL A 58 1.72 1.73 8.22
CA VAL A 58 0.66 0.90 8.84
C VAL A 58 0.08 -0.09 7.84
N VAL A 59 -0.16 0.36 6.61
CA VAL A 59 -0.73 -0.47 5.53
C VAL A 59 0.22 -1.60 5.13
N VAL A 60 1.53 -1.34 5.02
CA VAL A 60 2.52 -2.39 4.72
C VAL A 60 2.48 -3.49 5.78
N ILE A 61 2.43 -3.11 7.06
CA ILE A 61 2.35 -4.08 8.16
C ILE A 61 1.07 -4.91 8.05
N ILE A 62 -0.09 -4.27 7.83
CA ILE A 62 -1.37 -4.98 7.71
C ILE A 62 -1.35 -5.91 6.47
N ASN A 63 -0.79 -5.46 5.35
CA ASN A 63 -0.67 -6.28 4.14
C ASN A 63 0.21 -7.52 4.36
N ILE A 64 1.32 -7.39 5.09
CA ILE A 64 2.17 -8.54 5.48
C ILE A 64 1.38 -9.52 6.35
N VAL A 65 0.66 -9.03 7.35
CA VAL A 65 -0.15 -9.87 8.25
C VAL A 65 -1.25 -10.59 7.47
N LEU A 66 -1.98 -9.89 6.60
CA LEU A 66 -3.03 -10.49 5.76
C LEU A 66 -2.47 -11.50 4.77
N PHE A 67 -1.29 -11.24 4.21
CA PHE A 67 -0.59 -12.18 3.33
C PHE A 67 -0.27 -13.49 4.06
N VAL A 68 0.28 -13.41 5.29
CA VAL A 68 0.57 -14.60 6.11
C VAL A 68 -0.71 -15.35 6.48
N ILE A 69 -1.77 -14.65 6.89
CA ILE A 69 -3.06 -15.26 7.24
C ILE A 69 -3.67 -16.01 6.06
N ASN A 70 -3.67 -15.40 4.87
CA ASN A 70 -4.18 -16.02 3.64
C ASN A 70 -3.30 -17.19 3.17
N PHE A 71 -1.98 -17.12 3.40
CA PHE A 71 -1.05 -18.21 3.12
C PHE A 71 -1.28 -19.44 4.02
N LEU A 72 -1.65 -19.23 5.28
CA LEU A 72 -2.04 -20.28 6.24
C LEU A 72 -3.49 -20.77 6.05
N ASN A 73 -4.17 -20.34 4.99
CA ASN A 73 -5.53 -20.73 4.62
C ASN A 73 -6.61 -20.38 5.66
N ILE A 74 -6.34 -19.43 6.56
CA ILE A 74 -7.31 -18.88 7.52
C ILE A 74 -7.98 -17.67 6.84
N SER A 75 -8.68 -17.91 5.72
CA SER A 75 -9.18 -16.77 4.91
C SER A 75 -10.36 -16.09 5.62
N SER A 76 -10.19 -14.83 6.01
CA SER A 76 -11.28 -13.96 6.50
C SER A 76 -11.64 -12.91 5.45
N ILE A 77 -12.37 -13.34 4.43
CA ILE A 77 -12.71 -12.53 3.24
C ILE A 77 -13.46 -11.24 3.61
N LYS A 78 -14.30 -11.27 4.65
CA LYS A 78 -15.07 -10.09 5.10
C LYS A 78 -14.15 -9.00 5.67
N LEU A 79 -13.16 -9.39 6.49
CA LEU A 79 -12.22 -8.45 7.09
C LEU A 79 -11.32 -7.83 6.03
N GLU A 80 -10.83 -8.65 5.10
CA GLU A 80 -9.99 -8.21 3.99
C GLU A 80 -10.74 -7.22 3.07
N LYS A 81 -12.02 -7.49 2.77
CA LYS A 81 -12.86 -6.58 1.98
C LYS A 81 -13.03 -5.22 2.64
N THR A 82 -13.36 -5.18 3.93
CA THR A 82 -13.51 -3.91 4.65
C THR A 82 -12.19 -3.16 4.71
N TYR A 83 -11.09 -3.84 5.00
CA TYR A 83 -9.76 -3.26 5.02
C TYR A 83 -9.37 -2.65 3.67
N SER A 84 -9.50 -3.39 2.56
CA SER A 84 -9.09 -2.91 1.24
C SER A 84 -9.93 -1.70 0.79
N VAL A 85 -11.21 -1.63 1.17
CA VAL A 85 -12.06 -0.44 0.91
C VAL A 85 -11.57 0.77 1.72
N VAL A 86 -11.31 0.59 3.02
CA VAL A 86 -10.83 1.69 3.88
C VAL A 86 -9.45 2.18 3.40
N ALA A 87 -8.53 1.25 3.09
CA ALA A 87 -7.21 1.58 2.56
C ALA A 87 -7.32 2.36 1.24
N CYS A 88 -8.18 1.92 0.32
CA CYS A 88 -8.41 2.61 -0.96
C CYS A 88 -8.81 4.08 -0.77
N VAL A 89 -9.75 4.36 0.15
CA VAL A 89 -10.19 5.74 0.45
C VAL A 89 -9.05 6.55 1.08
N LEU A 90 -8.30 5.96 2.00
CA LEU A 90 -7.19 6.65 2.67
C LEU A 90 -6.05 6.97 1.68
N PHE A 91 -5.72 6.06 0.76
CA PHE A 91 -4.73 6.31 -0.30
C PHE A 91 -5.19 7.33 -1.33
N LEU A 92 -6.49 7.41 -1.62
CA LEU A 92 -7.04 8.49 -2.44
C LEU A 92 -6.76 9.86 -1.80
N ILE A 93 -7.05 10.00 -0.50
CA ILE A 93 -6.76 11.23 0.24
C ILE A 93 -5.25 11.51 0.27
N ALA A 94 -4.42 10.49 0.53
CA ALA A 94 -2.97 10.61 0.54
C ALA A 94 -2.42 11.08 -0.82
N SER A 95 -2.95 10.57 -1.93
CA SER A 95 -2.55 10.98 -3.28
C SER A 95 -2.81 12.47 -3.53
N ALA A 96 -3.98 12.98 -3.14
CA ALA A 96 -4.35 14.39 -3.30
C ALA A 96 -3.44 15.30 -2.45
N LEU A 97 -3.14 14.89 -1.21
CA LEU A 97 -2.24 15.62 -0.32
C LEU A 97 -0.80 15.66 -0.85
N MET A 98 -0.31 14.57 -1.43
CA MET A 98 1.04 14.53 -2.02
C MET A 98 1.15 15.40 -3.28
N ILE A 99 0.14 15.37 -4.15
CA ILE A 99 0.11 16.24 -5.33
C ILE A 99 0.11 17.71 -4.90
N TRP A 100 -0.73 18.08 -3.93
CA TRP A 100 -0.72 19.43 -3.36
C TRP A 100 0.66 19.80 -2.83
N PHE A 101 1.27 18.89 -2.07
CA PHE A 101 2.59 19.10 -1.47
C PHE A 101 3.70 19.37 -2.50
N VAL A 102 3.67 18.65 -3.62
CA VAL A 102 4.62 18.83 -4.73
C VAL A 102 4.47 20.19 -5.39
N ILE A 103 3.22 20.65 -5.60
CA ILE A 103 2.91 21.96 -6.19
C ILE A 103 3.38 23.09 -5.27
N GLU A 104 3.04 23.03 -3.98
CA GLU A 104 3.32 24.09 -3.03
C GLU A 104 4.83 24.30 -2.79
N ASN A 105 5.61 23.22 -2.72
CA ASN A 105 7.04 23.34 -2.50
C ASN A 105 7.84 23.60 -3.79
N ASN A 106 7.17 23.66 -4.97
CA ASN A 106 7.77 23.76 -6.31
C ASN A 106 9.07 22.92 -6.45
N SER A 107 9.05 21.75 -5.82
CA SER A 107 10.26 21.00 -5.56
C SER A 107 10.53 20.11 -6.76
N GLY A 108 11.42 20.53 -7.65
CA GLY A 108 11.98 19.72 -8.75
C GLY A 108 12.83 18.52 -8.27
N ARG A 109 12.58 18.03 -7.06
CA ARG A 109 13.25 16.88 -6.46
C ARG A 109 12.57 15.63 -6.98
N GLY A 110 13.25 14.95 -7.91
CA GLY A 110 12.75 13.71 -8.53
C GLY A 110 12.20 12.69 -7.54
N TRP A 111 12.76 12.59 -6.34
CA TRP A 111 12.32 11.66 -5.28
C TRP A 111 10.89 11.93 -4.76
N LEU A 112 10.49 13.19 -4.62
CA LEU A 112 9.12 13.55 -4.19
C LEU A 112 8.10 13.26 -5.29
N ILE A 113 8.50 13.47 -6.55
CA ILE A 113 7.68 13.14 -7.72
C ILE A 113 7.53 11.62 -7.81
N SER A 114 8.62 10.85 -7.71
CA SER A 114 8.59 9.39 -7.74
C SER A 114 7.74 8.80 -6.62
N SER A 115 7.87 9.29 -5.38
CA SER A 115 7.02 8.82 -4.26
C SER A 115 5.55 9.17 -4.45
N THR A 116 5.24 10.35 -5.01
CA THR A 116 3.85 10.73 -5.35
C THR A 116 3.26 9.78 -6.40
N VAL A 117 4.01 9.48 -7.46
CA VAL A 117 3.58 8.53 -8.51
C VAL A 117 3.35 7.14 -7.91
N LEU A 118 4.24 6.66 -7.05
CA LEU A 118 4.10 5.36 -6.40
C LEU A 118 2.89 5.29 -5.47
N ILE A 119 2.56 6.38 -4.75
CA ILE A 119 1.34 6.46 -3.93
C ILE A 119 0.07 6.39 -4.81
N VAL A 120 0.10 7.00 -6.00
CA VAL A 120 -0.99 6.88 -6.97
C VAL A 120 -1.12 5.45 -7.51
N VAL A 121 0.01 4.79 -7.78
CA VAL A 121 0.02 3.37 -8.19
C VAL A 121 -0.54 2.47 -7.09
N GLU A 122 -0.16 2.70 -5.83
CA GLU A 122 -0.74 2.01 -4.65
C GLU A 122 -2.26 2.17 -4.61
N PHE A 123 -2.78 3.38 -4.80
CA PHE A 123 -4.22 3.61 -4.89
C PHE A 123 -4.87 2.73 -5.97
N PHE A 124 -4.30 2.66 -7.17
CA PHE A 124 -4.83 1.80 -8.24
C PHE A 124 -4.75 0.31 -7.89
N LEU A 125 -3.69 -0.13 -7.20
CA LEU A 125 -3.58 -1.51 -6.72
C LEU A 125 -4.65 -1.83 -5.68
N PHE A 126 -4.93 -0.92 -4.73
CA PHE A 126 -6.03 -1.09 -3.79
C PHE A 126 -7.40 -1.09 -4.46
N LEU A 127 -7.60 -0.25 -5.47
CA LEU A 127 -8.84 -0.25 -6.25
C LEU A 127 -9.03 -1.59 -6.97
N TRP A 128 -7.97 -2.15 -7.54
CA TRP A 128 -8.00 -3.47 -8.18
C TRP A 128 -8.25 -4.59 -7.18
N ASP A 129 -7.61 -4.55 -6.00
CA ASP A 129 -7.84 -5.51 -4.92
C ASP A 129 -9.30 -5.50 -4.45
N VAL A 130 -9.90 -4.30 -4.29
CA VAL A 130 -11.32 -4.15 -3.97
C VAL A 130 -12.21 -4.77 -5.04
N LYS A 131 -11.91 -4.56 -6.34
CA LYS A 131 -12.69 -5.15 -7.44
C LYS A 131 -12.65 -6.67 -7.44
N ILE A 132 -11.48 -7.27 -7.20
CA ILE A 132 -11.39 -8.73 -7.08
C ILE A 132 -12.16 -9.24 -5.85
N LEU A 133 -12.08 -8.54 -4.72
CA LEU A 133 -12.80 -8.91 -3.49
C LEU A 133 -14.33 -8.69 -3.59
N GLN A 134 -14.79 -7.87 -4.52
CA GLN A 134 -16.21 -7.71 -4.85
C GLN A 134 -16.72 -8.74 -5.87
N GLY A 135 -15.82 -9.50 -6.50
CA GLY A 135 -16.15 -10.50 -7.52
C GLY A 135 -16.34 -9.92 -8.92
N GLU A 136 -15.96 -8.66 -9.13
CA GLU A 136 -16.08 -7.97 -10.43
C GLU A 136 -14.90 -8.26 -11.37
N ALA A 137 -13.79 -8.79 -10.86
CA ALA A 137 -12.59 -9.11 -11.61
C ALA A 137 -12.12 -10.56 -11.33
N SER A 138 -11.57 -11.21 -12.36
CA SER A 138 -11.09 -12.60 -12.23
C SER A 138 -9.81 -12.69 -11.40
N ASN A 139 -9.73 -13.74 -10.58
CA ASN A 139 -8.48 -14.16 -9.93
C ASN A 139 -7.43 -14.63 -10.92
#